data_AF-A0A5C6ZN80-F1
#
_entry.id   AF-A0A5C6ZN80-F1
#
_cell.length_a   1.000
_cell.length_b   1.000
_cell.length_c   1.000
_cell.angle_alpha   90.00
_cell.angle_beta   90.00
_cell.angle_gamma   90.00
#
_symmetry.space_group_name_H-M   'P 1'
#
loop_
_entity.id
_entity.type
_entity.pdbx_description
1 polymer ?
#
loop_
_entity_poly.entity_id
_entity_poly.type
_entity_poly.pdbx_seq_one_letter_code
_entity_poly.pdbx_strand_id
1 'polypeptide(L)' 'ASIARPRQIAMYLAKELTQKSLPEIGELFGGRDHTTVLHAVRKIGGERQKNTELNQQLHVLEQTLKG' A
#
# COMPACT_ATOMS: atom_id res chain seq x y z
N ALA A 1 -1.54 -19.00 4.95
CA ALA A 1 -1.88 -17.92 3.99
C ALA A 1 -0.81 -16.83 4.02
N SER A 2 -0.37 -16.33 2.86
CA SER A 2 0.71 -15.32 2.80
C SER A 2 0.17 -13.92 3.12
N ILE A 3 0.54 -13.37 4.28
CA ILE A 3 0.12 -12.03 4.74
C ILE A 3 0.94 -10.88 4.12
N ALA A 4 1.88 -11.20 3.23
CA ALA A 4 2.78 -10.20 2.64
C ALA A 4 2.05 -9.27 1.66
N ARG A 5 1.23 -9.81 0.77
CA ARG A 5 0.52 -9.03 -0.25
C ARG A 5 -0.52 -8.07 0.35
N PRO A 6 -1.41 -8.48 1.28
CA PRO A 6 -2.33 -7.55 1.94
C PRO A 6 -1.62 -6.39 2.65
N ARG A 7 -0.47 -6.68 3.27
CA ARG A 7 0.35 -5.65 3.91
C ARG A 7 0.97 -4.67 2.91
N GLN A 8 1.47 -5.15 1.78
CA GLN A 8 2.01 -4.29 0.74
C GLN A 8 0.91 -3.34 0.20
N ILE A 9 -0.30 -3.86 0.02
CA ILE A 9 -1.48 -3.06 -0.36
C ILE A 9 -1.79 -2.00 0.70
N ALA A 10 -1.81 -2.38 1.98
CA ALA A 10 -2.07 -1.44 3.06
C ALA A 10 -0.98 -0.33 3.16
N MET A 11 0.29 -0.67 2.96
CA MET A 11 1.38 0.32 2.90
C MET A 11 1.23 1.28 1.71
N TYR A 12 0.85 0.75 0.54
CA TYR A 12 0.58 1.56 -0.64
C TYR A 12 -0.58 2.54 -0.38
N LEU A 13 -1.71 2.05 0.11
CA LEU A 13 -2.87 2.89 0.45
C LEU A 13 -2.54 3.93 1.52
N ALA A 14 -1.80 3.57 2.56
CA ALA A 14 -1.36 4.53 3.58
C ALA A 14 -0.51 5.67 2.97
N LYS A 15 0.31 5.37 1.96
CA LYS A 15 1.12 6.39 1.27
C LYS A 15 0.29 7.30 0.37
N GLU A 16 -0.73 6.77 -0.29
CA GLU A 16 -1.60 7.52 -1.21
C GLU A 16 -2.66 8.35 -0.47
N LEU A 17 -3.17 7.84 0.65
CA LEU A 17 -4.31 8.42 1.37
C LEU A 17 -3.90 9.33 2.53
N THR A 18 -2.61 9.36 2.91
CA THR A 18 -2.12 10.17 4.03
C THR A 18 -0.87 10.97 3.67
N GLN A 19 -0.59 12.00 4.46
CA GLN A 19 0.62 12.81 4.32
C GLN A 19 1.86 12.19 4.99
N LYS A 20 1.78 10.94 5.48
CA LYS A 20 2.89 10.30 6.19
C LYS A 20 4.07 10.00 5.26
N SER A 21 5.26 10.14 5.82
CA SER A 21 6.52 9.76 5.19
C SER A 21 6.71 8.23 5.18
N LEU A 22 7.61 7.73 4.33
CA LEU A 22 7.92 6.29 4.27
C LEU A 22 8.45 5.73 5.61
N PRO A 23 9.29 6.45 6.37
CA PRO A 23 9.69 6.01 7.72
C PRO A 23 8.51 5.93 8.69
N GLU A 24 7.64 6.95 8.74
CA GLU A 24 6.46 6.94 9.63
C GLU A 24 5.51 5.79 9.32
N ILE A 25 5.30 5.50 8.03
CA ILE A 25 4.51 4.34 7.61
C ILE A 25 5.22 3.07 8.07
N GLY A 26 6.53 2.93 7.84
CA GLY A 26 7.30 1.76 8.28
C GLY A 26 7.14 1.46 9.77
N GLU A 27 7.24 2.50 10.59
CA GLU A 27 7.05 2.42 12.05
C GLU A 27 5.65 1.92 12.42
N LEU A 28 4.60 2.49 11.83
CA LEU A 28 3.20 2.08 12.06
C LEU A 28 2.92 0.64 11.58
N PHE A 29 3.70 0.14 10.64
CA PHE A 29 3.63 -1.24 10.16
C PHE A 29 4.55 -2.20 10.93
N GLY A 30 4.83 -1.90 12.20
CA GLY A 30 5.57 -2.75 13.14
C GLY A 30 7.08 -2.56 13.07
N GLY A 31 7.55 -1.30 13.01
CA GLY A 31 8.98 -0.98 12.99
C GLY A 31 9.70 -1.42 11.72
N ARG A 32 9.01 -1.41 10.57
CA ARG A 32 9.59 -1.82 9.29
C ARG A 32 10.47 -0.74 8.70
N ASP A 33 11.55 -1.18 8.05
CA ASP A 33 12.43 -0.27 7.32
C ASP A 33 11.66 0.49 6.22
N HIS A 34 11.91 1.80 6.11
CA HIS A 34 11.32 2.66 5.09
C HIS A 34 11.53 2.16 3.66
N THR A 35 12.63 1.46 3.37
CA THR A 35 12.87 0.80 2.09
C THR A 35 11.87 -0.32 1.83
N THR A 36 11.42 -1.05 2.85
CA THR A 36 10.35 -2.06 2.72
C THR A 36 9.04 -1.41 2.27
N VAL A 37 8.73 -0.25 2.81
CA VAL A 37 7.56 0.55 2.40
C VAL A 37 7.73 1.04 0.96
N LEU A 38 8.92 1.56 0.62
CA LEU A 38 9.24 1.98 -0.76
C LEU A 38 9.04 0.83 -1.76
N HIS A 39 9.54 -0.36 -1.44
CA HIS A 39 9.38 -1.55 -2.27
C HIS A 39 7.90 -1.95 -2.41
N ALA A 40 7.13 -1.91 -1.32
CA ALA A 40 5.70 -2.17 -1.36
C ALA A 40 4.94 -1.18 -2.26
N VAL A 41 5.20 0.12 -2.09
CA VAL A 41 4.56 1.19 -2.87
C VAL A 41 4.87 1.04 -4.35
N ARG A 42 6.15 0.85 -4.72
CA ARG A 42 6.56 0.66 -6.12
C ARG A 42 5.95 -0.60 -6.73
N LYS A 43 5.94 -1.71 -5.99
CA LYS A 43 5.39 -2.98 -6.47
C LYS A 43 3.90 -2.88 -6.73
N ILE A 44 3.11 -2.42 -5.75
CA ILE A 44 1.66 -2.30 -5.88
C ILE A 44 1.28 -1.24 -6.93
N GLY A 45 1.98 -0.11 -6.98
CA GLY A 45 1.78 0.90 -8.03
C GLY A 45 2.05 0.34 -9.44
N GLY A 46 3.11 -0.44 -9.61
CA GLY A 46 3.41 -1.11 -10.89
C GLY A 46 2.40 -2.21 -11.25
N GLU A 47 1.94 -3.00 -10.27
CA GLU A 47 0.89 -4.01 -10.49
C GLU A 47 -0.45 -3.36 -10.83
N ARG A 48 -0.81 -2.25 -10.17
CA ARG A 48 -2.05 -1.49 -10.44
C ARG A 48 -2.15 -1.06 -11.90
N GLN A 49 -1.04 -0.66 -12.51
CA GLN A 49 -1.01 -0.26 -13.93
C GLN A 49 -1.19 -1.44 -14.91
N LYS A 50 -0.84 -2.66 -14.49
CA LYS A 50 -0.79 -3.84 -15.37
C LYS A 50 -1.96 -4.80 -15.15
N ASN A 51 -2.65 -4.69 -14.01
CA ASN A 51 -3.69 -5.61 -13.60
C ASN A 51 -4.99 -4.85 -13.29
N THR A 52 -5.95 -4.95 -14.22
CA THR A 52 -7.27 -4.30 -14.11
C THR A 52 -8.03 -4.73 -12.87
N GLU A 53 -7.96 -6.02 -12.51
CA GLU A 53 -8.66 -6.55 -11.34
C GLU A 53 -8.08 -5.97 -10.04
N LEU A 54 -6.75 -5.92 -9.91
CA LEU A 54 -6.10 -5.27 -8.77
C LEU A 54 -6.46 -3.77 -8.72
N ASN A 55 -6.49 -3.09 -9.86
CA ASN A 55 -6.86 -1.68 -9.91
C ASN A 55 -8.30 -1.46 -9.42
N GLN A 56 -9.25 -2.31 -9.82
CA GLN A 56 -10.63 -2.25 -9.33
C GLN A 56 -10.70 -2.53 -7.82
N GLN A 57 -9.99 -3.55 -7.33
CA GLN A 57 -9.93 -3.85 -5.89
C GLN A 57 -9.36 -2.68 -5.08
N LEU A 58 -8.27 -2.06 -5.54
CA LEU A 58 -7.68 -0.88 -4.90
C LEU A 58 -8.64 0.31 -4.94
N HIS A 59 -9.33 0.54 -6.06
CA HIS A 59 -10.30 1.62 -6.17
C HIS A 59 -11.45 1.46 -5.18
N VAL A 60 -12.00 0.25 -5.03
CA VAL A 60 -13.05 -0.04 -4.04
C VAL A 60 -12.53 0.26 -2.62
N LEU A 61 -11.34 -0.22 -2.26
CA LEU A 61 -10.74 0.04 -0.96
C LEU A 61 -10.49 1.54 -0.71
N GLU A 62 -10.02 2.28 -1.72
CA GLU A 62 -9.85 3.73 -1.65
C GLU A 62 -11.16 4.46 -1.37
N GLN A 63 -12.26 4.05 -2.01
CA GLN A 63 -13.58 4.64 -1.74
C GLN A 63 -14.08 4.30 -0.34
N THR A 64 -13.91 3.05 0.11
CA THR A 64 -14.31 2.64 1.46
C THR A 64 -13.55 3.38 2.57
N LEU A 65 -12.28 3.72 2.34
CA LEU A 65 -11.45 4.43 3.33
C LEU A 65 -11.62 5.96 3.30
N LYS A 66 -12.15 6.52 2.19
CA LYS A 66 -12.45 7.95 2.04
C LYS A 66 -13.89 8.30 2.43
N GLY A 67 -14.78 7.31 2.47
CA GLY A 67 -16.16 7.44 2.97
C GLY A 67 -16.20 7.63 4.48
#